data_AF-A0AAV1JE55-F1
#
_entry.id   AF-A0AAV1JE55-F1
#
_cell.length_a   1.000
_cell.length_b   1.000
_cell.length_c   1.000
_cell.angle_alpha   90.00
_cell.angle_beta   90.00
_cell.angle_gamma   90.00
#
_symmetry.space_group_name_H-M   'P 1'
#
loop_
_entity.id
_entity.type
_entity.pdbx_description
1 polymer ?
#
loop_
_entity_poly.entity_id
_entity_poly.type
_entity_poly.pdbx_seq_one_letter_code
_entity_poly.pdbx_strand_id
1 'polypeptide(L)'
;MGGEGIEVVREVRLLGLIIDESLTFNTHVKTTCAKAYRILQAVGKSGQNQLGPGHIDHQDNLYCSDRTSPDVCRGCLGAGNADIATKTKPTELPHPADEPRLSFEHYKTELRLDEQADATNIYTDGSKTDDGVGAAVVLRRLDRELKTVKIKLATYCTVFQAEMVALHKAIQMATKVISPKVNLCSDSRSALEDIVSGRSLNPLVVQTRKTLKDLSNYKEVRLFWIKAHVGHEGNERADQLAKEAATDRKRKPDFDKCPVSTIKRLLRADSVRRWEEEYDGGHNSLNHKNLPPNRCIRE
;
A
#
# COMPACT_ATOMS: atom_id res chain seq x y z
N MET A 1 -27.52 -46.58 -27.42
CA MET A 1 -26.24 -45.85 -27.33
C MET A 1 -26.03 -45.20 -28.69
N GLY A 2 -26.35 -43.91 -28.81
CA GLY A 2 -26.25 -43.17 -30.07
C GLY A 2 -24.80 -42.91 -30.41
N GLY A 3 -24.23 -43.74 -31.29
CA GLY A 3 -22.86 -43.64 -31.77
C GLY A 3 -22.70 -42.57 -32.84
N GLU A 4 -22.88 -41.30 -32.48
CA GLU A 4 -22.33 -40.21 -33.30
C GLU A 4 -20.84 -40.10 -32.96
N GLY A 5 -20.00 -40.31 -33.98
CA GLY A 5 -18.56 -40.17 -33.85
C GLY A 5 -18.21 -38.74 -33.44
N ILE A 6 -17.41 -38.59 -32.38
CA ILE A 6 -16.93 -37.28 -31.94
C ILE A 6 -16.04 -36.72 -33.06
N GLU A 7 -16.46 -35.58 -33.61
CA GLU A 7 -15.71 -34.90 -34.66
C GLU A 7 -14.35 -34.45 -34.11
N VAL A 8 -13.27 -34.88 -34.78
CA VAL A 8 -11.91 -34.51 -34.40
C VAL A 8 -11.69 -33.05 -34.80
N VAL A 9 -11.82 -32.16 -33.83
CA VAL A 9 -11.56 -30.73 -33.99
C VAL A 9 -10.08 -30.43 -33.75
N ARG A 10 -9.50 -29.58 -34.61
CA ARG A 10 -8.08 -29.21 -34.53
C ARG A 10 -7.75 -28.34 -33.32
N GLU A 11 -8.75 -27.71 -32.72
CA GLU A 11 -8.62 -26.88 -31.53
C GLU A 11 -9.84 -27.04 -30.62
N VAL A 12 -9.60 -27.23 -29.33
CA VAL A 12 -10.64 -27.32 -28.30
C VAL A 12 -10.48 -26.17 -27.30
N ARG A 13 -11.59 -25.54 -26.92
CA ARG A 13 -11.60 -24.57 -25.82
C ARG A 13 -12.08 -25.21 -24.54
N LEU A 14 -11.22 -25.27 -23.53
CA LEU A 14 -11.54 -25.82 -22.22
C LEU A 14 -11.19 -24.81 -21.14
N LEU A 15 -12.19 -24.35 -20.37
CA LEU A 15 -12.02 -23.43 -19.24
C LEU A 15 -11.17 -22.18 -19.56
N GLY A 16 -11.28 -21.66 -20.80
CA GLY A 16 -10.54 -20.47 -21.25
C GLY A 16 -9.17 -20.75 -21.88
N LEU A 17 -8.71 -22.01 -21.90
CA LEU A 17 -7.51 -22.45 -22.63
C LEU A 17 -7.87 -22.90 -24.04
N ILE A 18 -6.99 -22.64 -25.02
CA ILE A 18 -7.12 -23.15 -26.39
C ILE A 18 -6.10 -24.29 -26.53
N ILE A 19 -6.60 -25.51 -26.67
CA ILE A 19 -5.78 -26.71 -26.78
C ILE A 19 -5.76 -27.08 -28.25
N ASP A 20 -4.61 -26.94 -28.90
CA ASP A 20 -4.41 -27.39 -30.28
C ASP A 20 -4.26 -28.92 -30.34
N GLU A 21 -4.48 -29.49 -31.53
CA GLU A 21 -4.39 -30.93 -31.81
C GLU A 21 -3.04 -31.56 -31.43
N SER A 22 -1.99 -30.75 -31.39
CA SER A 22 -0.63 -31.16 -30.98
C SER A 22 -0.36 -30.99 -29.48
N LEU A 23 -1.34 -30.54 -28.68
CA LEU A 23 -1.22 -30.23 -27.25
C LEU A 23 -0.08 -29.25 -26.91
N THR A 24 0.31 -28.41 -27.87
CA THR A 24 1.44 -27.47 -27.72
C THR A 24 1.01 -26.13 -27.14
N PHE A 25 -0.29 -25.87 -27.04
CA PHE A 25 -0.90 -24.60 -26.59
C PHE A 25 -0.43 -23.38 -27.39
N ASN A 26 0.15 -23.59 -28.56
CA ASN A 26 0.74 -22.53 -29.38
C ASN A 26 -0.35 -21.54 -29.83
N THR A 27 -1.54 -22.04 -30.17
CA THR A 27 -2.67 -21.16 -30.50
C THR A 27 -3.12 -20.35 -29.28
N HIS A 28 -3.15 -20.93 -28.09
CA HIS A 28 -3.50 -20.20 -26.87
C HIS A 28 -2.49 -19.10 -26.55
N VAL A 29 -1.19 -19.40 -26.63
CA VAL A 29 -0.12 -18.43 -26.40
C VAL A 29 -0.21 -17.31 -27.43
N LYS A 30 -0.31 -17.62 -28.72
CA LYS A 30 -0.49 -16.61 -29.79
C LYS A 30 -1.71 -15.72 -29.54
N THR A 31 -2.84 -16.32 -29.16
CA THR A 31 -4.09 -15.58 -28.89
C THR A 31 -3.96 -14.67 -27.67
N THR A 32 -3.32 -15.15 -26.61
CA THR A 32 -3.09 -14.40 -25.37
C THR A 32 -2.11 -13.25 -25.60
N CYS A 33 -1.02 -13.49 -26.33
CA CYS A 33 -0.05 -12.47 -26.73
C CYS A 33 -0.71 -11.42 -27.64
N ALA A 34 -1.54 -11.83 -28.61
CA ALA A 34 -2.27 -10.89 -29.46
C ALA A 34 -3.27 -10.03 -28.68
N LYS A 35 -3.96 -10.61 -27.69
CA LYS A 35 -4.83 -9.84 -26.77
C LYS A 35 -4.03 -8.83 -25.96
N ALA A 36 -2.91 -9.24 -25.38
CA ALA A 36 -2.01 -8.35 -24.64
C ALA A 36 -1.48 -7.22 -25.53
N TYR A 37 -1.08 -7.53 -26.76
CA TYR A 37 -0.62 -6.57 -27.76
C TYR A 37 -1.70 -5.56 -28.15
N ARG A 38 -2.95 -5.99 -28.36
CA ARG A 38 -4.08 -5.09 -28.63
C ARG A 38 -4.37 -4.16 -27.45
N ILE A 39 -4.29 -4.67 -26.23
CA ILE A 39 -4.43 -3.84 -25.02
C ILE A 39 -3.31 -2.80 -24.96
N LEU A 40 -2.06 -3.20 -25.23
CA LEU A 40 -0.92 -2.28 -25.29
C LEU A 40 -1.09 -1.21 -26.38
N GLN A 41 -1.57 -1.59 -27.58
CA GLN A 41 -1.87 -0.64 -28.65
C GLN A 41 -3.02 0.31 -28.30
N ALA A 42 -4.09 -0.17 -27.66
CA ALA A 42 -5.21 0.65 -27.24
C ALA A 42 -4.79 1.68 -26.18
N VAL A 43 -3.93 1.28 -25.25
CA VAL A 43 -3.29 2.19 -24.28
C VAL A 43 -2.38 3.20 -25.00
N GLY A 44 -1.61 2.77 -26.00
CA GLY A 44 -0.75 3.65 -26.79
C GLY A 44 -1.49 4.69 -27.64
N LYS A 45 -2.57 4.29 -28.33
CA LYS A 45 -3.42 5.19 -29.14
C LYS A 45 -4.19 6.19 -28.28
N SER A 46 -4.62 5.77 -27.08
CA SER A 46 -5.23 6.68 -26.10
C SER A 46 -4.26 7.77 -25.63
N GLY A 47 -2.95 7.51 -25.68
CA GLY A 47 -1.90 8.51 -25.41
C GLY A 47 -1.62 9.45 -26.59
N GLN A 48 -1.80 9.01 -27.84
CA GLN A 48 -1.61 9.86 -29.03
C GLN A 48 -2.80 10.80 -29.28
N ASN A 49 -4.03 10.38 -29.00
CA ASN A 49 -5.20 11.25 -29.19
C ASN A 49 -5.32 12.36 -28.12
N GLN A 50 -4.47 12.37 -27.10
CA GLN A 50 -4.40 13.44 -26.08
C GLN A 50 -3.26 14.46 -26.32
N LEU A 51 -2.40 14.23 -27.30
CA LEU A 51 -1.33 15.14 -27.69
C LEU A 51 -1.57 15.55 -29.15
N GLY A 52 -1.92 16.82 -29.37
CA GLY A 52 -2.18 17.38 -30.71
C GLY A 52 -1.01 17.20 -31.69
N PRO A 53 -1.23 17.45 -32.99
CA PRO A 53 -0.30 17.09 -34.05
C PRO A 53 0.98 17.93 -34.00
N GLY A 54 2.01 17.42 -33.34
CA GLY A 54 3.38 17.92 -33.40
C GLY A 54 4.21 17.06 -34.35
N HIS A 55 4.72 17.69 -35.39
CA HIS A 55 5.67 17.20 -36.39
C HIS A 55 6.64 16.12 -35.86
N ILE A 56 6.66 14.95 -36.51
CA ILE A 56 7.68 13.92 -36.32
C ILE A 56 8.75 14.18 -37.37
N ASP A 57 9.91 14.65 -36.94
CA ASP A 57 11.12 14.61 -37.75
C ASP A 57 11.81 13.26 -37.56
N HIS A 58 12.23 12.67 -38.67
CA HIS A 58 12.84 11.35 -38.74
C HIS A 58 14.30 11.42 -38.30
N GLN A 59 14.63 10.87 -37.13
CA GLN A 59 15.84 10.09 -36.83
C GLN A 59 15.96 9.87 -35.32
N ASP A 60 15.70 8.64 -34.86
CA ASP A 60 16.63 7.85 -34.06
C ASP A 60 15.90 6.69 -33.36
N ASN A 61 16.31 5.49 -33.76
CA ASN A 61 16.11 4.26 -33.00
C ASN A 61 16.74 4.42 -31.62
N LEU A 62 15.96 4.33 -30.54
CA LEU A 62 16.46 3.76 -29.29
C LEU A 62 15.29 3.15 -28.49
N TYR A 63 15.49 1.88 -28.14
CA TYR A 63 14.65 1.05 -27.29
C TYR A 63 14.21 1.82 -26.02
N CYS A 64 12.92 2.19 -25.92
CA CYS A 64 12.38 2.83 -24.72
C CYS A 64 11.85 1.77 -23.74
N SER A 65 12.77 1.12 -23.02
CA SER A 65 12.49 0.60 -21.68
C SER A 65 12.18 1.79 -20.76
N ASP A 66 11.25 1.62 -19.83
CA ASP A 66 10.70 2.65 -18.93
C ASP A 66 9.77 3.69 -19.58
N ARG A 67 8.47 3.40 -19.55
CA ARG A 67 7.42 4.40 -19.34
C ARG A 67 6.08 3.72 -18.98
N THR A 68 5.86 3.52 -17.68
CA THR A 68 4.48 3.55 -17.16
C THR A 68 4.05 5.01 -17.27
N SER A 69 3.17 5.32 -18.22
CA SER A 69 2.69 6.68 -18.45
C SER A 69 2.02 7.22 -17.16
N PRO A 70 2.51 8.32 -16.57
CA PRO A 70 1.98 8.88 -15.32
C PRO A 70 0.60 9.56 -15.49
N ASP A 71 0.11 9.72 -16.73
CA ASP A 71 -0.98 10.63 -17.05
C ASP A 71 -2.37 10.16 -16.63
N VAL A 72 -2.61 8.85 -16.57
CA VAL A 72 -3.91 8.30 -16.14
C VAL A 72 -4.16 8.54 -14.64
N CYS A 73 -3.10 8.79 -13.85
CA CYS A 73 -3.22 9.10 -12.43
C CYS A 73 -3.57 10.58 -12.14
N ARG A 74 -3.31 11.51 -13.06
CA ARG A 74 -3.27 12.96 -12.75
C ARG A 74 -4.64 13.62 -12.57
N GLY A 75 -5.69 13.11 -13.21
CA GLY A 75 -7.04 13.72 -13.15
C GLY A 75 -7.99 13.11 -12.12
N CYS A 76 -7.89 11.80 -11.85
CA CYS A 76 -8.92 11.07 -11.11
C CYS A 76 -8.72 11.05 -9.59
N LEU A 77 -7.57 11.49 -9.08
CA LEU A 77 -7.19 11.29 -7.69
C LEU A 77 -7.35 12.53 -6.79
N GLY A 78 -7.50 13.74 -7.36
CA GLY A 78 -7.19 14.98 -6.61
C GLY A 78 -5.74 15.01 -6.08
N ALA A 79 -4.93 14.01 -6.44
CA ALA A 79 -3.51 13.94 -6.20
C ALA A 79 -2.87 14.69 -7.36
N GLY A 80 -2.27 15.85 -7.08
CA GLY A 80 -1.40 16.51 -8.05
C GLY A 80 -0.16 15.67 -8.33
N ASN A 81 1.02 16.28 -8.30
CA ASN A 81 2.32 15.60 -8.50
C ASN A 81 2.72 14.63 -7.36
N ALA A 82 1.79 13.89 -6.75
CA ALA A 82 2.08 13.00 -5.65
C ALA A 82 2.87 11.76 -6.11
N ASP A 83 4.01 11.53 -5.47
CA ASP A 83 4.88 10.39 -5.77
C ASP A 83 4.23 9.06 -5.39
N ILE A 84 4.38 8.06 -6.27
CA ILE A 84 3.94 6.69 -6.01
C ILE A 84 4.91 6.03 -5.02
N ALA A 85 4.39 5.34 -4.01
CA ALA A 85 5.20 4.54 -3.11
C ALA A 85 5.80 3.33 -3.86
N THR A 86 7.08 3.44 -4.24
CA THR A 86 7.84 2.36 -4.89
C THR A 86 8.43 1.41 -3.85
N LYS A 87 8.47 0.12 -4.17
CA LYS A 87 9.11 -0.88 -3.29
C LYS A 87 10.63 -0.66 -3.28
N THR A 88 11.24 -0.85 -2.11
CA THR A 88 12.69 -0.93 -1.97
C THR A 88 13.21 -2.14 -2.73
N LYS A 89 14.37 -2.01 -3.40
CA LYS A 89 14.96 -3.15 -4.11
C LYS A 89 15.48 -4.17 -3.10
N PRO A 90 15.38 -5.48 -3.34
CA PRO A 90 15.93 -6.49 -2.44
C PRO A 90 17.43 -6.31 -2.16
N THR A 91 18.18 -5.79 -3.14
CA THR A 91 19.62 -5.48 -3.02
C THR A 91 19.93 -4.33 -2.07
N GLU A 92 18.94 -3.51 -1.70
CA GLU A 92 19.08 -2.38 -0.77
C GLU A 92 18.73 -2.77 0.68
N LEU A 93 18.28 -4.01 0.90
CA LEU A 93 18.06 -4.52 2.25
C LEU A 93 19.40 -4.87 2.93
N PRO A 94 19.52 -4.68 4.25
CA PRO A 94 20.68 -5.13 5.00
C PRO A 94 20.83 -6.66 4.90
N HIS A 95 22.07 -7.14 4.97
CA HIS A 95 22.34 -8.57 5.02
C HIS A 95 21.67 -9.18 6.27
N PRO A 96 21.11 -10.41 6.21
CA PRO A 96 20.42 -11.03 7.34
C PRO A 96 21.24 -11.10 8.64
N ALA A 97 22.58 -11.22 8.53
CA ALA A 97 23.48 -11.22 9.69
C ALA A 97 23.58 -9.85 10.39
N ASP A 98 23.31 -8.76 9.68
CA ASP A 98 23.36 -7.39 10.19
C ASP A 98 21.99 -6.90 10.68
N GLU A 99 20.94 -7.73 10.59
CA GLU A 99 19.61 -7.32 11.03
C GLU A 99 19.50 -7.32 12.55
N PRO A 100 18.89 -6.28 13.15
CA PRO A 100 18.62 -6.28 14.57
C PRO A 100 17.64 -7.41 14.90
N ARG A 101 17.95 -8.18 15.96
CA ARG A 101 17.00 -9.15 16.51
C ARG A 101 15.91 -8.40 17.28
N LEU A 102 14.87 -8.02 16.56
CA LEU A 102 13.73 -7.31 17.13
C LEU A 102 12.67 -8.29 17.61
N SER A 103 11.97 -7.92 18.67
CA SER A 103 10.74 -8.57 19.11
C SER A 103 9.83 -7.51 19.72
N PHE A 104 8.54 -7.82 19.82
CA PHE A 104 7.60 -7.01 20.58
C PHE A 104 6.89 -7.88 21.61
N GLU A 105 6.56 -7.28 22.73
CA GLU A 105 5.87 -7.93 23.83
C GLU A 105 4.41 -7.49 23.89
N HIS A 106 3.54 -8.34 24.42
CA HIS A 106 2.20 -7.89 24.79
C HIS A 106 2.33 -6.98 26.00
N TYR A 107 1.79 -5.77 25.91
CA TYR A 107 1.75 -4.88 27.07
C TYR A 107 0.90 -5.51 28.16
N LYS A 108 1.48 -5.74 29.33
CA LYS A 108 0.75 -6.21 30.51
C LYS A 108 0.48 -5.00 31.39
N THR A 109 -0.77 -4.82 31.81
CA THR A 109 -1.18 -3.72 32.70
C THR A 109 -0.42 -3.74 34.02
N GLU A 110 0.14 -4.89 34.42
CA GLU A 110 0.92 -5.12 35.64
C GLU A 110 2.44 -4.94 35.46
N LEU A 111 2.90 -4.09 34.54
CA LEU A 111 4.31 -3.66 34.54
C LEU A 111 4.60 -3.01 35.91
N ARG A 112 5.71 -3.40 36.56
CA ARG A 112 6.07 -2.86 37.88
C ARG A 112 6.27 -1.35 37.76
N LEU A 113 5.76 -0.57 38.72
CA LEU A 113 5.96 0.89 38.81
C LEU A 113 7.44 1.28 38.66
N ASP A 114 8.33 0.44 39.16
CA ASP A 114 9.79 0.61 39.10
C ASP A 114 10.35 0.46 37.67
N GLU A 115 9.76 -0.40 36.83
CA GLU A 115 10.14 -0.55 35.42
C GLU A 115 9.59 0.59 34.55
N GLN A 116 8.47 1.19 34.96
CA GLN A 116 7.86 2.36 34.31
C GLN A 116 8.50 3.69 34.73
N ALA A 117 9.18 3.76 35.87
CA ALA A 117 9.79 4.99 36.38
C ALA A 117 11.01 5.46 35.56
N ASP A 118 11.79 4.53 35.03
CA ASP A 118 13.01 4.83 34.27
C ASP A 118 12.77 4.98 32.76
N ALA A 119 11.69 4.39 32.22
CA ALA A 119 11.40 4.41 30.80
C ALA A 119 10.52 5.60 30.39
N THR A 120 10.74 6.09 29.16
CA THR A 120 9.79 7.02 28.51
C THR A 120 8.89 6.21 27.58
N ASN A 121 7.57 6.36 27.75
CA ASN A 121 6.57 5.67 26.94
C ASN A 121 6.17 6.56 25.77
N ILE A 122 6.22 6.01 24.56
CA ILE A 122 5.80 6.71 23.34
C ILE A 122 4.70 5.88 22.69
N TYR A 123 3.49 6.42 22.70
CA TYR A 123 2.31 5.81 22.11
C TYR A 123 2.12 6.32 20.69
N THR A 124 1.70 5.45 19.79
CA THR A 124 1.46 5.79 18.39
C THR A 124 0.13 5.23 17.92
N ASP A 125 -0.56 6.00 17.08
CA ASP A 125 -1.77 5.53 16.41
C ASP A 125 -1.89 6.12 15.00
N GLY A 126 -2.55 5.37 14.12
CA GLY A 126 -2.87 5.76 12.75
C GLY A 126 -4.36 5.60 12.45
N SER A 127 -5.04 6.70 12.17
CA SER A 127 -6.48 6.71 11.90
C SER A 127 -6.81 6.97 10.43
N LYS A 128 -7.81 6.26 9.91
CA LYS A 128 -8.47 6.57 8.64
C LYS A 128 -9.96 6.70 8.87
N THR A 129 -10.50 7.83 8.45
CA THR A 129 -11.92 8.19 8.48
C THR A 129 -12.37 8.57 7.07
N ASP A 130 -13.66 8.82 6.89
CA ASP A 130 -14.20 9.33 5.62
C ASP A 130 -13.65 10.73 5.28
N ASP A 131 -13.31 11.52 6.30
CA ASP A 131 -12.75 12.87 6.16
C ASP A 131 -11.25 12.88 5.83
N GLY A 132 -10.56 11.76 6.04
CA GLY A 132 -9.16 11.62 5.64
C GLY A 132 -8.35 10.69 6.54
N VAL A 133 -7.02 10.85 6.44
CA VAL A 133 -6.04 10.00 7.11
C VAL A 133 -5.17 10.86 8.01
N GLY A 134 -4.88 10.36 9.21
CA GLY A 134 -4.07 11.04 10.21
C GLY A 134 -3.29 10.06 11.06
N ALA A 135 -2.19 10.52 11.64
CA ALA A 135 -1.35 9.76 12.53
C ALA A 135 -0.96 10.63 13.73
N ALA A 136 -0.68 10.01 14.86
CA ALA A 136 -0.26 10.73 16.04
C ALA A 136 0.77 9.98 16.87
N VAL A 137 1.53 10.77 17.64
CA VAL A 137 2.51 10.28 18.61
C VAL A 137 2.32 11.02 19.92
N VAL A 138 2.25 10.28 21.02
CA VAL A 138 2.11 10.81 22.38
C VAL A 138 3.27 10.32 23.22
N LEU A 139 4.09 11.25 23.67
CA LEU A 139 5.25 10.97 24.52
C LEU A 139 4.88 11.26 25.97
N ARG A 140 4.95 10.24 26.81
CA ARG A 140 4.61 10.28 28.24
C ARG A 140 5.75 9.74 29.08
N ARG A 141 5.90 10.29 30.28
CA ARG A 141 6.77 9.72 31.31
C ARG A 141 6.00 9.75 32.62
N LEU A 142 5.89 8.60 33.29
CA LEU A 142 4.93 8.40 34.37
C LEU A 142 3.53 8.83 33.88
N ASP A 143 2.78 9.55 34.70
CA ASP A 143 1.44 10.04 34.39
C ASP A 143 1.41 11.41 33.71
N ARG A 144 2.56 11.89 33.20
CA ARG A 144 2.64 13.20 32.53
C ARG A 144 2.81 13.07 31.02
N GLU A 145 1.95 13.75 30.28
CA GLU A 145 2.12 14.03 28.85
C GLU A 145 3.24 15.07 28.67
N LEU A 146 4.31 14.69 27.97
CA LEU A 146 5.46 15.56 27.74
C LEU A 146 5.39 16.23 26.36
N LYS A 147 4.91 15.50 25.36
CA LYS A 147 4.83 16.01 23.98
C LYS A 147 3.86 15.20 23.14
N THR A 148 3.15 15.90 22.26
CA THR A 148 2.27 15.29 21.25
C THR A 148 2.64 15.75 19.85
N VAL A 149 2.44 14.89 18.86
CA VAL A 149 2.59 15.23 17.44
C VAL A 149 1.38 14.71 16.68
N LYS A 150 0.79 15.58 15.86
CA LYS A 150 -0.25 15.25 14.88
C LYS A 150 0.36 15.32 13.48
N ILE A 151 0.07 14.32 12.66
CA ILE A 151 0.60 14.17 11.30
C ILE A 151 -0.60 13.97 10.37
N LYS A 152 -0.80 14.90 9.43
CA LYS A 152 -1.83 14.78 8.40
C LYS A 152 -1.29 13.95 7.26
N LEU A 153 -2.04 12.95 6.81
CA LEU A 153 -1.72 12.19 5.61
C LEU A 153 -2.69 12.56 4.48
N ALA A 154 -2.25 12.37 3.24
CA ALA A 154 -3.14 12.49 2.09
C ALA A 154 -4.29 11.47 2.19
N THR A 155 -5.47 11.84 1.69
CA THR A 155 -6.72 11.07 1.84
C THR A 155 -6.66 9.68 1.19
N TYR A 156 -5.83 9.50 0.17
CA TYR A 156 -5.61 8.22 -0.50
C TYR A 156 -4.67 7.27 0.25
N CYS A 157 -4.00 7.71 1.32
CA CYS A 157 -3.15 6.86 2.13
C CYS A 157 -3.96 5.76 2.84
N THR A 158 -3.28 4.69 3.23
CA THR A 158 -3.87 3.57 3.99
C THR A 158 -3.71 3.76 5.49
N VAL A 159 -4.55 3.08 6.29
CA VAL A 159 -4.35 2.97 7.75
C VAL A 159 -2.94 2.48 8.05
N PHE A 160 -2.49 1.42 7.37
CA PHE A 160 -1.12 0.90 7.54
C PHE A 160 -0.03 1.97 7.33
N GLN A 161 -0.16 2.85 6.32
CA GLN A 161 0.78 3.95 6.15
C GLN A 161 0.73 4.94 7.31
N ALA A 162 -0.46 5.25 7.84
CA ALA A 162 -0.60 6.12 9.00
C ALA A 162 0.10 5.52 10.23
N GLU A 163 -0.15 4.24 10.52
CA GLU A 163 0.48 3.50 11.62
C GLU A 163 2.01 3.49 11.50
N MET A 164 2.52 3.16 10.32
CA MET A 164 3.96 3.10 10.08
C MET A 164 4.60 4.50 10.14
N VAL A 165 3.91 5.54 9.66
CA VAL A 165 4.37 6.94 9.79
C VAL A 165 4.39 7.38 11.26
N ALA A 166 3.40 7.00 12.05
CA ALA A 166 3.35 7.25 13.49
C ALA A 166 4.54 6.60 14.22
N LEU A 167 4.78 5.30 13.97
CA LEU A 167 5.92 4.56 14.51
C LEU A 167 7.27 5.14 14.09
N HIS A 168 7.43 5.46 12.80
CA HIS A 168 8.63 6.12 12.29
C HIS A 168 8.90 7.43 13.04
N LYS A 169 7.85 8.24 13.22
CA LYS A 169 7.96 9.51 13.93
C LYS A 169 8.28 9.32 15.42
N ALA A 170 7.70 8.31 16.06
CA ALA A 170 8.00 7.97 17.45
C ALA A 170 9.47 7.60 17.65
N ILE A 171 10.04 6.79 16.76
CA ILE A 171 11.48 6.44 16.79
C ILE A 171 12.34 7.70 16.60
N GLN A 172 11.98 8.58 15.66
CA GLN A 172 12.68 9.86 15.50
C GLN A 172 12.60 10.73 16.76
N MET A 173 11.45 10.76 17.44
CA MET A 173 11.29 11.49 18.69
C MET A 173 12.10 10.88 19.83
N ALA A 174 12.17 9.54 19.89
CA ALA A 174 12.96 8.80 20.87
C ALA A 174 14.44 9.18 20.84
N THR A 175 15.00 9.54 19.67
CA THR A 175 16.39 10.03 19.56
C THR A 175 16.66 11.27 20.43
N LYS A 176 15.63 12.10 20.66
CA LYS A 176 15.73 13.37 21.41
C LYS A 176 15.35 13.23 22.89
N VAL A 177 14.90 12.05 23.30
CA VAL A 177 14.53 11.76 24.69
C VAL A 177 15.81 11.59 25.51
N ILE A 178 15.85 12.15 26.71
CA ILE A 178 17.01 12.04 27.60
C ILE A 178 17.10 10.63 28.19
N SER A 179 15.97 10.00 28.55
CA SER A 179 15.96 8.67 29.16
C SER A 179 16.68 7.62 28.29
N PRO A 180 17.50 6.74 28.90
CA PRO A 180 18.19 5.65 28.20
C PRO A 180 17.22 4.53 27.77
N LYS A 181 16.04 4.43 28.37
CA LYS A 181 15.03 3.40 28.10
C LYS A 181 13.80 4.00 27.45
N VAL A 182 13.39 3.45 26.31
CA VAL A 182 12.21 3.91 25.57
C VAL A 182 11.30 2.73 25.25
N ASN A 183 10.03 2.89 25.59
CA ASN A 183 8.98 1.94 25.24
C ASN A 183 8.18 2.53 24.08
N LEU A 184 8.13 1.84 22.95
CA LEU A 184 7.31 2.19 21.80
C LEU A 184 6.04 1.33 21.82
N CYS A 185 4.89 1.96 22.03
CA CYS A 185 3.61 1.28 22.18
C CYS A 185 2.70 1.57 20.98
N SER A 186 2.23 0.51 20.31
CA SER A 186 1.29 0.60 19.18
C SER A 186 0.25 -0.51 19.28
N ASP A 187 -0.98 -0.24 18.90
CA ASP A 187 -2.04 -1.25 18.79
C ASP A 187 -2.09 -1.92 17.41
N SER A 188 -1.35 -1.38 16.43
CA SER A 188 -1.17 -1.96 15.10
C SER A 188 -0.20 -3.14 15.12
N ARG A 189 -0.73 -4.32 15.47
CA ARG A 189 0.02 -5.58 15.43
C ARG A 189 0.69 -5.82 14.06
N SER A 190 0.00 -5.53 12.96
CA SER A 190 0.55 -5.68 11.61
C SER A 190 1.76 -4.80 11.36
N ALA A 191 1.77 -3.57 11.89
CA ALA A 191 2.91 -2.67 11.73
C ALA A 191 4.14 -3.16 12.52
N LEU A 192 3.91 -3.64 13.75
CA LEU A 192 4.96 -4.23 14.58
C LEU A 192 5.51 -5.52 13.98
N GLU A 193 4.66 -6.40 13.46
CA GLU A 193 5.07 -7.63 12.77
C GLU A 193 5.91 -7.31 11.53
N ASP A 194 5.54 -6.31 10.72
CA ASP A 194 6.32 -5.90 9.55
C ASP A 194 7.72 -5.39 9.92
N ILE A 195 7.84 -4.62 11.01
CA ILE A 195 9.12 -4.13 11.56
C ILE A 195 9.98 -5.29 12.07
N VAL A 196 9.39 -6.24 12.79
CA VAL A 196 10.12 -7.39 13.34
C VAL A 196 10.53 -8.39 12.25
N SER A 197 9.69 -8.58 11.24
CA SER A 197 9.81 -9.73 10.33
C SER A 197 11.02 -9.74 9.40
N GLY A 198 11.73 -8.64 9.18
CA GLY A 198 12.84 -8.64 8.23
C GLY A 198 12.48 -8.32 6.77
N ARG A 199 11.28 -8.72 6.36
CA ARG A 199 11.02 -9.11 4.97
C ARG A 199 10.25 -8.10 4.14
N SER A 200 9.75 -7.02 4.76
CA SER A 200 8.94 -6.03 4.07
C SER A 200 9.79 -5.19 3.11
N LEU A 201 9.38 -5.15 1.84
CA LEU A 201 9.97 -4.26 0.81
C LEU A 201 9.30 -2.88 0.79
N ASN A 202 8.46 -2.59 1.78
CA ASN A 202 7.83 -1.27 1.89
C ASN A 202 8.89 -0.26 2.34
N PRO A 203 9.14 0.83 1.58
CA PRO A 203 10.19 1.79 1.89
C PRO A 203 10.01 2.44 3.27
N LEU A 204 8.77 2.65 3.71
CA LEU A 204 8.46 3.18 5.04
C LEU A 204 8.92 2.20 6.13
N VAL A 205 8.70 0.90 5.93
CA VAL A 205 9.12 -0.13 6.89
C VAL A 205 10.64 -0.24 6.93
N VAL A 206 11.29 -0.30 5.76
CA VAL A 206 12.76 -0.38 5.66
C VAL A 206 13.41 0.83 6.33
N GLN A 207 12.93 2.04 6.05
CA GLN A 207 13.44 3.26 6.67
C GLN A 207 13.23 3.25 8.19
N THR A 208 12.07 2.80 8.65
CA THR A 208 11.74 2.68 10.08
C THR A 208 12.65 1.70 10.80
N ARG A 209 12.88 0.53 10.22
CA ARG A 209 13.80 -0.49 10.76
C ARG A 209 15.23 0.03 10.84
N LYS A 210 15.69 0.76 9.82
CA LYS A 210 17.02 1.38 9.82
C LYS A 210 17.16 2.37 10.98
N THR A 211 16.22 3.30 11.12
CA THR A 211 16.25 4.29 12.22
C THR A 211 16.13 3.63 13.59
N LEU A 212 15.34 2.54 13.70
CA LEU A 212 15.23 1.76 14.94
C LEU A 212 16.53 1.04 15.29
N LYS A 213 17.21 0.45 14.30
CA LYS A 213 18.53 -0.15 14.48
C LYS A 213 19.52 0.88 15.00
N ASP A 214 19.57 2.05 14.34
CA ASP A 214 20.45 3.14 14.76
C ASP A 214 20.15 3.54 16.21
N LEU A 215 18.86 3.72 16.56
CA LEU A 215 18.40 4.03 17.91
C LEU A 215 18.83 3.00 18.97
N SER A 216 18.77 1.73 18.62
CA SER A 216 19.10 0.63 19.52
C SER A 216 20.60 0.55 19.87
N ASN A 217 21.46 1.25 19.13
CA ASN A 217 22.89 1.32 19.44
C ASN A 217 23.21 2.20 20.66
N TYR A 218 22.30 3.10 21.04
CA TYR A 218 22.52 4.07 22.12
C TYR A 218 21.41 4.12 23.18
N LYS A 219 20.30 3.41 22.96
CA LYS A 219 19.19 3.30 23.92
C LYS A 219 18.66 1.88 23.97
N GLU A 220 18.14 1.51 25.13
CA GLU A 220 17.32 0.32 25.27
C GLU A 220 15.91 0.64 24.73
N VAL A 221 15.56 0.04 23.59
CA VAL A 221 14.26 0.23 22.94
C VAL A 221 13.44 -1.04 23.07
N ARG A 222 12.24 -0.93 23.62
CA ARG A 222 11.27 -2.03 23.72
C ARG A 222 10.04 -1.71 22.88
N LEU A 223 9.58 -2.69 22.11
CA LEU A 223 8.36 -2.59 21.34
C LEU A 223 7.24 -3.29 22.11
N PHE A 224 6.10 -2.62 22.27
CA PHE A 224 4.92 -3.18 22.90
C PHE A 224 3.72 -3.13 21.96
N TRP A 225 3.09 -4.29 21.82
CA TRP A 225 1.74 -4.36 21.30
C TRP A 225 0.74 -4.12 22.43
N ILE A 226 -0.07 -3.09 22.29
CA ILE A 226 -1.14 -2.72 23.22
C ILE A 226 -2.50 -3.05 22.58
N LYS A 227 -3.47 -3.42 23.41
CA LYS A 227 -4.82 -3.65 22.91
C LYS A 227 -5.55 -2.31 22.74
N ALA A 228 -6.16 -2.11 21.57
CA ALA A 228 -6.97 -0.94 21.29
C ALA A 228 -8.18 -0.85 22.23
N HIS A 229 -8.53 0.37 22.65
CA HIS A 229 -9.76 0.70 23.40
C HIS A 229 -9.95 -0.03 24.74
N VAL A 230 -8.87 -0.21 25.52
CA VAL A 230 -8.92 -0.86 26.85
C VAL A 230 -8.58 0.11 27.99
N GLY A 231 -8.77 1.43 27.83
CA GLY A 231 -8.51 2.39 28.91
C GLY A 231 -7.03 2.76 29.11
N HIS A 232 -6.14 2.42 28.17
CA HIS A 232 -4.76 2.89 28.22
C HIS A 232 -4.69 4.36 27.80
N GLU A 233 -4.57 5.26 28.79
CA GLU A 233 -4.64 6.71 28.58
C GLU A 233 -3.74 7.21 27.45
N GLY A 234 -2.49 6.73 27.37
CA GLY A 234 -1.56 7.11 26.30
C GLY A 234 -2.00 6.66 24.91
N ASN A 235 -2.63 5.50 24.79
CA ASN A 235 -3.14 4.99 23.52
C ASN A 235 -4.40 5.73 23.08
N GLU A 236 -5.35 5.91 24.01
CA GLU A 236 -6.59 6.62 23.73
C GLU A 236 -6.31 8.07 23.32
N ARG A 237 -5.31 8.68 23.94
CA ARG A 237 -4.83 10.00 23.55
C ARG A 237 -4.22 10.01 22.15
N ALA A 238 -3.46 8.99 21.76
CA ALA A 238 -2.92 8.86 20.41
C ALA A 238 -4.04 8.69 19.37
N ASP A 239 -5.02 7.83 19.63
CA ASP A 239 -6.20 7.61 18.78
C ASP A 239 -7.02 8.90 18.58
N GLN A 240 -7.27 9.63 19.66
CA GLN A 240 -7.93 10.93 19.59
C GLN A 240 -7.18 11.91 18.68
N LEU A 241 -5.87 12.05 18.87
CA LEU A 241 -5.04 12.98 18.11
C LEU A 241 -4.89 12.56 16.63
N ALA A 242 -4.86 11.25 16.34
CA ALA A 242 -4.81 10.74 14.98
C ALA A 242 -6.13 11.04 14.24
N LYS A 243 -7.27 10.89 14.90
CA LYS A 243 -8.59 11.29 14.38
C LYS A 243 -8.68 12.80 14.17
N GLU A 244 -8.23 13.61 15.12
CA GLU A 244 -8.15 15.06 14.95
C GLU A 244 -7.30 15.43 13.72
N ALA A 245 -6.12 14.81 13.57
CA ALA A 245 -5.26 15.01 12.40
C ALA A 245 -5.96 14.56 11.10
N ALA A 246 -6.71 13.46 11.12
CA ALA A 246 -7.47 12.97 9.97
C ALA A 246 -8.56 13.97 9.53
N THR A 247 -9.22 14.64 10.46
CA THR A 247 -10.31 15.60 10.18
C THR A 247 -9.84 17.03 9.90
N ASP A 248 -8.56 17.36 10.09
CA ASP A 248 -8.02 18.69 9.81
C ASP A 248 -7.94 18.95 8.30
N ARG A 249 -8.98 19.60 7.76
CA ARG A 249 -9.11 19.96 6.34
C ARG A 249 -8.25 21.17 5.94
N LYS A 250 -7.79 21.99 6.90
CA LYS A 250 -7.02 23.21 6.60
C LYS A 250 -5.53 22.92 6.45
N ARG A 251 -5.06 21.87 7.11
CA ARG A 251 -3.66 21.45 7.07
C ARG A 251 -3.33 20.68 5.80
N LYS A 252 -2.24 21.08 5.13
CA LYS A 252 -1.66 20.31 4.02
C LYS A 252 -1.10 18.98 4.54
N PRO A 253 -1.16 17.89 3.76
CA PRO A 253 -0.63 16.60 4.19
C PRO A 253 0.88 16.70 4.44
N ASP A 254 1.32 16.20 5.60
CA ASP A 254 2.73 16.01 5.96
C ASP A 254 3.33 14.79 5.24
N PHE A 255 2.48 13.86 4.78
CA PHE A 255 2.86 12.67 4.00
C PHE A 255 1.82 12.37 2.92
N ASP A 256 2.30 12.16 1.69
CA ASP A 256 1.45 12.11 0.49
C ASP A 256 1.89 11.02 -0.50
N LYS A 257 2.69 10.02 -0.09
CA LYS A 257 3.07 8.92 -0.99
C LYS A 257 1.87 8.01 -1.27
N CYS A 258 1.47 7.94 -2.54
CA CYS A 258 0.31 7.16 -2.94
C CYS A 258 0.63 5.66 -2.97
N PRO A 259 -0.11 4.82 -2.22
CA PRO A 259 0.16 3.39 -2.20
C PRO A 259 -0.31 2.74 -3.51
N VAL A 260 0.51 1.84 -4.07
CA VAL A 260 0.20 1.11 -5.31
C VAL A 260 -1.13 0.36 -5.23
N SER A 261 -1.51 -0.13 -4.05
CA SER A 261 -2.80 -0.77 -3.82
C SER A 261 -3.99 0.18 -4.05
N THR A 262 -3.88 1.44 -3.62
CA THR A 262 -4.91 2.45 -3.89
C THR A 262 -5.02 2.73 -5.38
N ILE A 263 -3.90 2.89 -6.08
CA ILE A 263 -3.90 3.10 -7.54
C ILE A 263 -4.55 1.90 -8.25
N LYS A 264 -4.15 0.67 -7.92
CA LYS A 264 -4.75 -0.55 -8.48
C LYS A 264 -6.25 -0.63 -8.21
N ARG A 265 -6.69 -0.27 -7.00
CA ARG A 265 -8.11 -0.25 -6.64
C ARG A 265 -8.89 0.76 -7.48
N LEU A 266 -8.35 1.95 -7.68
CA LEU A 266 -8.99 3.00 -8.47
C LEU A 266 -9.05 2.63 -9.96
N LEU A 267 -7.96 2.11 -10.52
CA LEU A 267 -7.96 1.64 -11.91
C LEU A 267 -8.99 0.53 -12.13
N ARG A 268 -9.12 -0.40 -11.17
CA ARG A 268 -10.17 -1.42 -11.22
C ARG A 268 -11.57 -0.82 -11.14
N ALA A 269 -11.79 0.11 -10.21
CA ALA A 269 -13.09 0.77 -10.05
C ALA A 269 -13.49 1.55 -11.32
N ASP A 270 -12.56 2.29 -11.92
CA ASP A 270 -12.82 3.01 -13.18
C ASP A 270 -13.08 2.03 -14.34
N SER A 271 -12.33 0.92 -14.41
CA SER A 271 -12.55 -0.11 -15.42
C SER A 271 -13.94 -0.75 -15.30
N VAL A 272 -14.40 -1.00 -14.07
CA VAL A 272 -15.75 -1.55 -13.80
C VAL A 272 -16.82 -0.52 -14.15
N ARG A 273 -16.66 0.75 -13.72
CA ARG A 273 -17.61 1.83 -14.02
C ARG A 273 -17.82 2.02 -15.52
N ARG A 274 -16.74 2.09 -16.30
CA ARG A 274 -16.84 2.23 -17.77
C ARG A 274 -17.53 1.04 -18.42
N TRP A 275 -17.27 -0.17 -17.92
CA TRP A 275 -17.94 -1.37 -18.39
C TRP A 275 -19.45 -1.34 -18.07
N GLU A 276 -19.84 -0.89 -16.88
CA GLU A 276 -21.25 -0.73 -16.49
C GLU A 276 -21.96 0.32 -17.37
N GLU A 277 -21.31 1.47 -17.64
CA GLU A 277 -21.84 2.51 -18.53
C GLU A 277 -22.05 2.01 -19.98
N GLU A 278 -21.10 1.24 -20.51
CA GLU A 278 -21.23 0.60 -21.83
C GLU A 278 -22.35 -0.46 -21.85
N TYR A 279 -22.52 -1.19 -20.76
CA TYR A 279 -23.56 -2.21 -20.61
C TYR A 279 -24.97 -1.57 -20.56
N ASP A 280 -25.14 -0.52 -19.76
CA ASP A 280 -26.43 0.16 -19.56
C ASP A 280 -26.80 1.07 -20.75
N GLY A 281 -25.80 1.66 -21.43
CA GLY A 281 -25.99 2.51 -22.61
C GLY A 281 -26.30 1.74 -23.90
N GLY A 282 -26.14 0.41 -23.91
CA GLY A 282 -26.34 -0.44 -25.09
C GLY A 282 -27.80 -0.83 -25.34
N HIS A 283 -28.63 0.07 -25.88
CA HIS A 283 -29.84 -0.35 -26.61
C HIS A 283 -29.40 -0.99 -27.94
N ASN A 284 -29.62 -2.31 -28.08
CA ASN A 284 -29.19 -3.22 -29.16
C ASN A 284 -27.78 -3.81 -29.05
N SER A 285 -27.65 -4.98 -28.42
CA SER A 285 -26.86 -6.07 -29.01
C SER A 285 -27.18 -7.42 -28.36
N LEU A 286 -28.06 -8.18 -29.00
CA LEU A 286 -28.35 -9.57 -28.67
C LEU A 286 -27.15 -10.54 -28.93
N ASN A 287 -25.97 -10.07 -29.37
CA ASN A 287 -24.90 -10.96 -29.85
C ASN A 287 -23.45 -10.69 -29.38
N HIS A 288 -23.17 -9.75 -28.48
CA HIS A 288 -21.80 -9.59 -27.93
C HIS A 288 -21.77 -9.32 -26.43
N LYS A 289 -22.20 -10.31 -25.63
CA LYS A 289 -21.94 -10.34 -24.19
C LYS A 289 -20.52 -10.87 -23.91
N ASN A 290 -19.50 -10.03 -24.08
CA ASN A 290 -18.17 -10.34 -23.59
C ASN A 290 -18.15 -10.23 -22.05
N LEU A 291 -17.64 -11.28 -21.41
CA LEU A 291 -17.56 -11.44 -19.94
C LEU A 291 -16.86 -10.25 -19.25
N PRO A 292 -17.28 -9.89 -18.03
CA PRO A 292 -16.69 -8.78 -17.28
C PRO A 292 -15.20 -9.04 -16.97
N PRO A 293 -14.38 -8.00 -16.83
CA PRO A 293 -13.01 -8.15 -16.37
C PRO A 293 -13.01 -8.60 -14.90
N ASN A 294 -12.78 -9.89 -14.68
CA ASN A 294 -12.52 -10.52 -13.38
C ASN A 294 -13.61 -10.37 -12.30
N ARG A 295 -14.84 -10.77 -12.59
CA ARG A 295 -15.75 -11.28 -11.55
C ARG A 295 -15.53 -12.79 -11.43
N CYS A 296 -14.74 -13.24 -10.45
CA CYS A 296 -14.89 -14.62 -9.98
C CYS A 296 -16.28 -14.70 -9.34
N ILE A 297 -17.23 -15.30 -10.05
CA ILE A 297 -18.51 -15.69 -9.49
C ILE A 297 -18.20 -16.80 -8.49
N ARG A 298 -18.23 -16.47 -7.20
CA ARG A 298 -18.39 -17.47 -6.14
C ARG A 298 -19.89 -17.65 -5.98
N GLU A 299 -20.39 -18.76 -6.49
CA GLU A 299 -21.61 -19.40 -5.98
C GLU A 299 -21.27 -20.20 -4.71
#